data_AF-A0AAJ1BQG7-F1
#
_entry.id   AF-A0AAJ1BQG7-F1
#
_cell.length_a   1.000
_cell.length_b   1.000
_cell.length_c   1.000
_cell.angle_alpha   90.00
_cell.angle_beta   90.00
_cell.angle_gamma   90.00
#
_symmetry.space_group_name_H-M   'P 1'
#
loop_
_entity.id
_entity.type
_entity.pdbx_description
1 polymer ?
#
loop_
_entity_poly.entity_id
_entity_poly.type
_entity_poly.pdbx_seq_one_letter_code
_entity_poly.pdbx_strand_id
1 'polypeptide(L)'
;MQEEGQSRSYLIPLLLLYLLYSLGMPLWGVAVAGLWYFGLLYLEDNGSLDKLGVSRVLGIVLMIRTRHGQDVLEKISRNRRFWRGFGEMSIWLCLFVMLGVVALLVLTAISTAMAPPEEYLPASDLLLIPGVNSFVPFWWPVLALVFALVIHEYSHGIQARAHGMRVSSFGLLLAGPVPIGAFAEPQMHEMIRAPRRERMRLYAAGPSINIIATYVILILLSATATGLVAGN
;
A
#
# COMPACT_ATOMS: atom_id res chain seq x y z
N MET A 1 -22.32 -27.00 14.33
CA MET A 1 -23.48 -26.50 13.56
C MET A 1 -22.97 -26.21 12.17
N GLN A 2 -23.44 -27.02 11.21
CA GLN A 2 -23.37 -26.94 9.75
C GLN A 2 -22.26 -26.09 9.08
N GLU A 3 -21.29 -26.78 8.48
CA GLU A 3 -20.56 -26.29 7.31
C GLU A 3 -21.55 -26.16 6.14
N GLU A 4 -22.10 -24.96 5.94
CA GLU A 4 -22.84 -24.64 4.73
C GLU A 4 -21.85 -24.60 3.56
N GLY A 5 -21.96 -25.60 2.68
CA GLY A 5 -21.25 -25.62 1.41
C GLY A 5 -21.58 -24.36 0.61
N GLN A 6 -20.61 -23.46 0.48
CA GLN A 6 -20.68 -22.36 -0.46
C GLN A 6 -20.76 -22.96 -1.87
N SER A 7 -21.97 -22.96 -2.44
CA SER A 7 -22.20 -23.20 -3.86
C SER A 7 -21.25 -22.33 -4.67
N ARG A 8 -20.32 -22.95 -5.41
CA ARG A 8 -19.30 -22.27 -6.21
C ARG A 8 -19.99 -21.47 -7.31
N SER A 9 -20.19 -20.17 -7.08
CA SER A 9 -20.71 -19.28 -8.10
C SER A 9 -19.59 -18.92 -9.08
N TYR A 10 -19.43 -19.74 -10.13
CA TYR A 10 -18.59 -19.42 -11.29
C TYR A 10 -19.11 -18.21 -12.09
N LEU A 11 -20.30 -17.72 -11.78
CA LEU A 11 -20.93 -16.57 -12.43
C LEU A 11 -20.19 -15.26 -12.15
N ILE A 12 -19.74 -15.04 -10.91
CA ILE A 12 -19.01 -13.82 -10.52
C ILE A 12 -17.70 -13.66 -11.30
N PRO A 13 -16.81 -14.66 -11.38
CA PRO A 13 -15.58 -14.53 -12.15
C PRO A 13 -15.82 -14.48 -13.66
N LEU A 14 -16.83 -15.17 -14.19
CA LEU A 14 -17.22 -15.05 -15.61
C LEU A 14 -17.73 -13.65 -15.95
N LEU A 15 -18.56 -13.05 -15.09
CA LEU A 15 -19.01 -11.66 -15.25
C LEU A 15 -17.85 -10.67 -15.16
N LEU A 16 -16.85 -10.93 -14.31
CA LEU A 16 -15.69 -10.06 -14.15
C LEU A 16 -14.73 -10.16 -15.36
N LEU A 17 -14.53 -11.36 -15.91
CA LEU A 17 -13.80 -11.55 -17.17
C LEU A 17 -14.53 -10.90 -18.36
N TYR A 18 -15.86 -11.02 -18.41
CA TYR A 18 -16.70 -10.34 -19.41
C TYR A 18 -16.65 -8.82 -19.28
N LEU A 19 -16.66 -8.30 -18.04
CA LEU A 19 -16.49 -6.88 -17.76
C LEU A 19 -15.12 -6.38 -18.25
N LEU A 20 -14.04 -7.11 -17.95
CA LEU A 20 -12.68 -6.76 -18.40
C LEU A 20 -12.58 -6.73 -19.93
N TYR A 21 -13.21 -7.70 -20.61
CA TYR A 21 -13.33 -7.68 -22.08
C TYR A 21 -14.10 -6.45 -22.57
N SER A 22 -15.24 -6.11 -21.93
CA SER A 22 -16.04 -4.94 -22.28
C SER A 22 -15.35 -3.59 -22.02
N LEU A 23 -14.38 -3.56 -21.09
CA LEU A 23 -13.51 -2.41 -20.82
C LEU A 23 -12.35 -2.25 -21.82
N GLY A 24 -12.26 -3.11 -22.84
CA GLY A 24 -11.26 -3.03 -23.90
C GLY A 24 -9.99 -3.86 -23.64
N MET A 25 -10.00 -4.79 -22.68
CA MET A 25 -8.89 -5.72 -22.51
C MET A 25 -8.79 -6.65 -23.74
N PRO A 26 -7.60 -6.79 -24.36
CA PRO A 26 -7.44 -7.67 -25.51
C PRO A 26 -7.71 -9.14 -25.14
N LEU A 27 -8.18 -9.93 -26.09
CA LEU A 27 -8.58 -11.34 -25.90
C LEU A 27 -7.51 -12.19 -25.21
N TRP A 28 -6.23 -11.95 -25.50
CA TRP A 28 -5.12 -12.64 -24.84
C TRP A 28 -5.01 -12.28 -23.36
N GLY A 29 -5.30 -11.03 -22.97
CA GLY A 29 -5.29 -10.57 -21.58
C GLY A 29 -6.41 -11.23 -20.77
N VAL A 30 -7.59 -11.37 -21.37
CA VAL A 30 -8.73 -12.09 -20.78
C VAL A 30 -8.40 -13.59 -20.62
N ALA A 31 -7.75 -14.19 -21.61
CA ALA A 31 -7.32 -15.59 -21.54
C ALA A 31 -6.27 -15.83 -20.43
N VAL A 32 -5.29 -14.92 -20.28
CA VAL A 32 -4.28 -14.98 -19.20
C VAL A 32 -4.94 -14.78 -17.83
N ALA A 33 -5.86 -13.83 -17.70
CA ALA A 33 -6.60 -13.61 -16.45
C ALA A 33 -7.47 -14.83 -16.09
N GLY A 34 -8.10 -15.46 -17.08
CA GLY A 34 -8.85 -16.70 -16.92
C GLY A 34 -7.94 -17.85 -16.45
N LEU A 35 -6.84 -18.10 -17.16
CA LEU A 35 -5.85 -19.13 -16.78
C LEU A 35 -5.29 -18.91 -15.37
N TRP A 36 -4.98 -17.67 -15.03
CA TRP A 36 -4.55 -17.29 -13.68
C TRP A 36 -5.62 -17.62 -12.64
N TYR A 37 -6.87 -17.22 -12.88
CA TYR A 37 -7.98 -17.47 -11.96
C TYR A 37 -8.28 -18.97 -11.77
N PHE A 38 -8.32 -19.74 -12.86
CA PHE A 38 -8.53 -21.18 -12.81
C PHE A 38 -7.34 -21.91 -12.18
N GLY A 39 -6.11 -21.44 -12.41
CA GLY A 39 -4.92 -21.94 -11.73
C GLY A 39 -4.97 -21.72 -10.21
N LEU A 40 -5.45 -20.55 -9.77
CA LEU A 40 -5.66 -20.28 -8.34
C LEU A 40 -6.74 -21.16 -7.73
N LEU A 41 -7.85 -21.42 -8.44
CA LEU A 41 -8.88 -22.36 -8.00
C LEU A 41 -8.31 -23.77 -7.80
N TYR A 42 -7.51 -24.24 -8.77
CA TYR A 42 -6.88 -25.56 -8.69
C TYR A 42 -5.87 -25.68 -7.54
N LEU A 43 -5.10 -24.63 -7.29
CA LEU A 43 -4.13 -24.60 -6.18
C LEU A 43 -4.80 -24.54 -4.80
N GLU A 44 -5.98 -23.93 -4.70
CA GLU A 44 -6.77 -23.92 -3.46
C GLU A 44 -7.41 -25.27 -3.19
N ASP A 45 -7.94 -25.92 -4.24
CA ASP A 45 -8.53 -27.26 -4.15
C ASP A 45 -7.51 -28.31 -3.69
N ASN A 46 -6.23 -28.12 -4.02
CA ASN A 46 -5.13 -28.97 -3.56
C ASN A 46 -4.65 -28.65 -2.13
N GLY A 47 -5.25 -27.67 -1.43
CA GLY A 47 -4.87 -27.26 -0.08
C GLY A 47 -3.44 -26.70 0.03
N SER A 48 -2.81 -26.37 -1.10
CA SER A 48 -1.44 -25.85 -1.14
C SER A 48 -1.37 -24.36 -0.76
N LEU A 49 -2.46 -23.61 -0.98
CA LEU A 49 -2.57 -22.21 -0.58
C LEU A 49 -2.58 -22.03 0.95
N ASP A 50 -3.33 -22.86 1.67
CA ASP A 50 -3.38 -22.82 3.15
C ASP A 50 -2.04 -23.21 3.78
N LYS A 51 -1.32 -24.16 3.18
CA LYS A 51 0.04 -24.55 3.62
C LYS A 51 1.06 -23.41 3.45
N LEU A 52 0.83 -22.50 2.50
CA LEU A 52 1.66 -21.32 2.24
C LEU A 52 1.14 -20.05 2.98
N GLY A 53 0.06 -20.16 3.75
CA GLY A 53 -0.56 -19.02 4.45
C GLY A 53 -1.22 -18.00 3.50
N VAL A 54 -1.61 -18.44 2.31
CA VAL A 54 -2.25 -17.59 1.29
C VAL A 54 -3.76 -17.82 1.30
N SER A 55 -4.53 -16.82 1.68
CA SER A 55 -6.00 -16.86 1.66
C SER A 55 -6.55 -15.97 0.54
N ARG A 56 -7.61 -16.39 -0.15
CA ARG A 56 -8.29 -15.52 -1.11
C ARG A 56 -9.21 -14.53 -0.39
N VAL A 57 -9.06 -13.25 -0.74
CA VAL A 57 -9.98 -12.17 -0.36
C VAL A 57 -10.63 -11.67 -1.64
N LEU A 58 -11.96 -11.58 -1.68
CA LEU A 58 -12.70 -11.08 -2.86
C LEU A 58 -12.40 -11.83 -4.18
N GLY A 59 -12.19 -13.15 -4.12
CA GLY A 59 -12.09 -14.05 -5.28
C GLY A 59 -10.81 -13.94 -6.14
N ILE A 60 -10.27 -12.74 -6.34
CA ILE A 60 -9.13 -12.45 -7.23
C ILE A 60 -7.90 -11.95 -6.45
N VAL A 61 -8.10 -11.39 -5.25
CA VAL A 61 -7.00 -10.87 -4.43
C VAL A 61 -6.45 -11.98 -3.54
N LEU A 62 -5.14 -12.20 -3.62
CA LEU A 62 -4.42 -13.12 -2.77
C LEU A 62 -3.90 -12.36 -1.55
N MET A 63 -4.25 -12.84 -0.36
CA MET A 63 -3.73 -12.37 0.91
C MET A 63 -2.68 -13.35 1.40
N ILE A 64 -1.40 -13.00 1.26
CA ILE A 64 -0.29 -13.79 1.80
C ILE A 64 -0.04 -13.34 3.23
N ARG A 65 -0.17 -14.25 4.20
CA ARG A 65 0.16 -13.99 5.62
C ARG A 65 1.53 -14.56 5.94
N THR A 66 2.37 -13.77 6.58
CA THR A 66 3.68 -14.20 7.08
C THR A 66 3.87 -13.83 8.54
N ARG A 67 4.46 -14.76 9.30
CA ARG A 67 4.88 -14.54 10.70
C ARG A 67 6.36 -14.14 10.83
N HIS A 68 7.15 -14.33 9.78
CA HIS A 68 8.60 -14.12 9.81
C HIS A 68 9.02 -12.65 10.08
N GLY A 69 8.15 -11.68 9.81
CA GLY A 69 8.41 -10.26 10.09
C GLY A 69 8.33 -9.86 11.56
N GLN A 70 7.79 -10.73 12.43
CA GLN A 70 7.53 -10.40 13.84
C GLN A 70 8.81 -10.29 14.67
N ASP A 71 9.83 -11.10 14.40
CA ASP A 71 11.09 -11.06 15.15
C ASP A 71 11.86 -9.76 14.87
N VAL A 72 11.87 -9.34 13.60
CA VAL A 72 12.46 -8.05 13.17
C VAL A 72 11.71 -6.90 13.82
N LEU A 73 10.38 -6.97 13.83
CA LEU A 73 9.53 -5.99 14.50
C LEU A 73 9.85 -5.90 16.00
N GLU A 74 9.95 -7.03 16.71
CA GLU A 74 10.25 -7.06 18.14
C GLU A 74 11.63 -6.48 18.44
N LYS A 75 12.62 -6.81 17.61
CA LYS A 75 13.99 -6.28 17.73
C LYS A 75 14.03 -4.75 17.54
N ILE A 76 13.37 -4.24 16.50
CA ILE A 76 13.34 -2.80 16.19
C ILE A 76 12.55 -2.04 17.25
N SER A 77 11.41 -2.57 17.70
CA SER A 77 10.51 -1.93 18.66
C SER A 77 11.00 -1.98 20.12
N ARG A 78 12.14 -2.62 20.40
CA ARG A 78 12.74 -2.74 21.73
C ARG A 78 12.91 -1.39 22.44
N ASN A 79 13.32 -0.34 21.71
CA ASN A 79 13.47 1.00 22.28
C ASN A 79 12.15 1.79 22.26
N ARG A 80 11.23 1.45 23.16
CA ARG A 80 9.89 2.07 23.22
C ARG A 80 9.92 3.58 23.43
N ARG A 81 10.93 4.13 24.11
CA ARG A 81 11.03 5.58 24.36
C ARG A 81 11.28 6.35 23.06
N PHE A 82 12.20 5.86 22.23
CA PHE A 82 12.48 6.43 20.92
C PHE A 82 11.23 6.42 20.04
N TRP A 83 10.55 5.28 19.93
CA TRP A 83 9.37 5.13 19.08
C TRP A 83 8.18 5.98 19.54
N ARG A 84 7.98 6.13 20.85
CA ARG A 84 6.97 7.08 21.38
C ARG A 84 7.27 8.53 20.98
N GLY A 85 8.54 8.93 20.97
CA GLY A 85 8.97 10.24 20.48
C GLY A 85 8.75 10.39 18.98
N PHE A 86 9.11 9.38 18.20
CA PHE A 86 8.83 9.31 16.76
C PHE A 86 7.32 9.43 16.46
N GLY A 87 6.47 8.75 17.24
CA GLY A 87 5.02 8.84 17.12
C GLY A 87 4.47 10.24 17.38
N GLU A 88 5.02 10.94 18.37
CA GLU A 88 4.62 12.32 18.66
C GLU A 88 5.04 13.26 17.52
N MET A 89 6.28 13.14 17.03
CA MET A 89 6.76 13.88 15.87
C MET A 89 5.92 13.59 14.61
N SER A 90 5.50 12.33 14.43
CA SER A 90 4.66 11.90 13.30
C SER A 90 3.30 12.62 13.29
N ILE A 91 2.67 12.83 14.45
CA ILE A 91 1.40 13.58 14.53
C ILE A 91 1.59 15.00 13.98
N TRP A 92 2.63 15.70 14.45
CA TRP A 92 2.90 17.07 14.02
C TRP A 92 3.30 17.14 12.55
N LEU A 93 4.15 16.22 12.09
CA LEU A 93 4.55 16.13 10.69
C LEU A 93 3.32 15.95 9.78
N CYS A 94 2.45 14.97 10.11
CA CYS A 94 1.23 14.74 9.35
C CYS A 94 0.29 15.96 9.38
N LEU A 95 0.16 16.63 10.53
CA LEU A 95 -0.65 17.85 10.65
C LEU A 95 -0.14 18.96 9.73
N PHE A 96 1.17 19.26 9.77
CA PHE A 96 1.75 20.31 8.94
C PHE A 96 1.67 19.99 7.45
N VAL A 97 1.95 18.75 7.05
CA VAL A 97 1.84 18.32 5.65
C VAL A 97 0.40 18.38 5.18
N MET A 98 -0.57 17.93 5.99
CA MET A 98 -1.99 18.02 5.65
C MET A 98 -2.45 19.47 5.47
N LEU A 99 -2.07 20.36 6.40
CA LEU A 99 -2.37 21.79 6.27
C LEU A 99 -1.70 22.40 5.03
N GLY A 100 -0.45 22.01 4.74
CA GLY A 100 0.28 22.45 3.56
C GLY A 100 -0.38 22.01 2.25
N VAL A 101 -0.81 20.74 2.16
CA VAL A 101 -1.53 20.23 0.99
C VAL A 101 -2.87 20.93 0.82
N VAL A 102 -3.64 21.12 1.90
CA VAL A 102 -4.92 21.85 1.83
C VAL A 102 -4.69 23.30 1.38
N ALA A 103 -3.70 24.00 1.94
CA ALA A 103 -3.36 25.35 1.52
C ALA A 103 -2.93 25.40 0.06
N LEU A 104 -2.09 24.47 -0.38
CA LEU A 104 -1.68 24.34 -1.79
C LEU A 104 -2.89 24.15 -2.70
N LEU A 105 -3.83 23.26 -2.35
CA LEU A 105 -5.05 23.02 -3.13
C LEU A 105 -5.95 24.25 -3.19
N VAL A 106 -6.09 24.99 -2.09
CA VAL A 106 -6.87 26.24 -2.07
C VAL A 106 -6.20 27.32 -2.92
N LEU A 107 -4.89 27.51 -2.78
CA LEU A 107 -4.12 28.49 -3.56
C LEU A 107 -4.14 28.16 -5.06
N THR A 108 -3.99 26.89 -5.42
CA THR A 108 -4.09 26.44 -6.81
C THR A 108 -5.50 26.60 -7.37
N ALA A 109 -6.55 26.34 -6.58
CA ALA A 109 -7.93 26.61 -6.98
C ALA A 109 -8.19 28.10 -7.24
N ILE A 110 -7.71 28.99 -6.35
CA ILE A 110 -7.80 30.45 -6.54
C ILE A 110 -7.01 30.88 -7.78
N SER A 111 -5.79 30.40 -7.93
CA SER A 111 -4.94 30.70 -9.10
C SER A 111 -5.63 30.31 -10.41
N THR A 112 -6.22 29.11 -10.45
CA THR A 112 -6.92 28.59 -11.63
C THR A 112 -8.18 29.40 -11.94
N ALA A 113 -8.91 29.87 -10.92
CA ALA A 113 -10.10 30.69 -11.10
C ALA A 113 -9.77 32.11 -11.63
N MET A 114 -8.63 32.67 -11.25
CA MET A 114 -8.19 34.01 -11.69
C MET A 114 -7.52 34.01 -13.06
N ALA A 115 -6.78 32.94 -13.38
CA ALA A 115 -6.08 32.76 -14.65
C ALA A 115 -6.28 31.31 -15.11
N PRO A 116 -7.32 31.05 -15.93
CA PRO A 116 -7.55 29.72 -16.46
C PRO A 116 -6.35 29.28 -17.32
N PRO A 117 -5.79 28.08 -17.12
CA PRO A 117 -4.72 27.57 -17.98
C PRO A 117 -5.27 27.32 -19.40
N GLU A 118 -4.51 27.73 -20.42
CA GLU A 118 -4.89 27.55 -21.83
C GLU A 118 -4.64 26.12 -22.35
N GLU A 119 -3.73 25.38 -21.71
CA GLU A 119 -3.47 23.97 -22.01
C GLU A 119 -3.92 23.07 -20.86
N TYR A 120 -4.83 22.14 -21.16
CA TYR A 120 -5.19 21.06 -20.25
C TYR A 120 -4.22 19.90 -20.46
N LEU A 121 -3.50 19.50 -19.40
CA LEU A 121 -2.82 18.21 -19.43
C LEU A 121 -3.88 17.10 -19.58
N PRO A 122 -3.68 16.11 -20.46
CA PRO A 122 -4.60 14.98 -20.58
C PRO A 122 -4.78 14.33 -19.19
N ALA A 123 -6.01 13.97 -18.82
CA ALA A 123 -6.29 13.34 -17.52
C ALA A 123 -5.48 12.04 -17.29
N SER A 124 -5.03 11.40 -18.37
CA SER A 124 -4.15 10.23 -18.36
C SER A 124 -2.73 10.52 -17.88
N ASP A 125 -2.22 11.75 -18.03
CA ASP A 125 -0.89 12.14 -17.54
C ASP A 125 -0.94 12.64 -16.08
N LEU A 126 -2.13 13.03 -15.62
CA LEU A 126 -2.43 13.38 -14.22
C LEU A 126 -2.50 12.13 -13.33
N LEU A 127 -3.08 11.06 -13.84
CA LEU A 127 -3.08 9.75 -13.20
C LEU A 127 -1.76 9.05 -13.55
N LEU A 128 -0.78 9.10 -12.65
CA LEU A 128 0.52 8.41 -12.74
C LEU A 128 0.37 6.87 -12.71
N ILE A 129 -0.43 6.30 -13.61
CA ILE A 129 -0.66 4.87 -13.76
C ILE A 129 0.55 4.30 -14.51
N PRO A 130 1.35 3.44 -13.86
CA PRO A 130 2.53 2.84 -14.49
C PRO A 130 2.12 2.08 -15.76
N GLY A 131 2.77 2.38 -16.89
CA GLY A 131 2.49 1.75 -18.19
C GLY A 131 1.38 2.39 -19.03
N VAL A 132 0.62 3.35 -18.49
CA VAL A 132 -0.30 4.20 -19.28
C VAL A 132 0.40 5.51 -19.67
N ASN A 133 1.29 6.05 -18.83
CA ASN A 133 2.13 7.17 -19.22
C ASN A 133 3.34 6.70 -20.06
N SER A 134 3.80 7.55 -20.99
CA SER A 134 4.92 7.21 -21.88
C SER A 134 6.31 7.36 -21.24
N PHE A 135 6.40 7.91 -20.02
CA PHE A 135 7.66 8.42 -19.47
C PHE A 135 8.19 7.63 -18.26
N VAL A 136 7.40 6.75 -17.64
CA VAL A 136 7.77 6.05 -16.40
C VAL A 136 7.78 4.53 -16.62
N PRO A 137 8.95 3.87 -16.53
CA PRO A 137 9.05 2.42 -16.67
C PRO A 137 8.25 1.70 -15.59
N PHE A 138 7.42 0.72 -15.97
CA PHE A 138 6.48 0.03 -15.07
C PHE A 138 7.12 -0.52 -13.77
N TRP A 139 8.32 -1.09 -13.86
CA TRP A 139 8.96 -1.78 -12.75
C TRP A 139 9.39 -0.86 -11.60
N TRP A 140 9.77 0.40 -11.90
CA TRP A 140 10.29 1.31 -10.86
C TRP A 140 9.21 1.78 -9.88
N PRO A 141 8.03 2.29 -10.33
CA PRO A 141 6.92 2.61 -9.43
C PRO A 141 6.38 1.41 -8.69
N VAL A 142 6.34 0.22 -9.31
CA VAL A 142 5.87 -1.00 -8.63
C VAL A 142 6.82 -1.35 -7.48
N LEU A 143 8.13 -1.30 -7.70
CA LEU A 143 9.11 -1.53 -6.64
C LEU A 143 9.02 -0.48 -5.54
N ALA A 144 8.87 0.80 -5.91
CA ALA A 144 8.69 1.89 -4.95
C ALA A 144 7.41 1.74 -4.13
N LEU A 145 6.31 1.28 -4.75
CA LEU A 145 5.04 1.00 -4.09
C LEU A 145 5.18 -0.14 -3.08
N VAL A 146 5.82 -1.26 -3.46
CA VAL A 146 6.11 -2.36 -2.54
C VAL A 146 6.90 -1.87 -1.35
N PHE A 147 7.98 -1.14 -1.59
CA PHE A 147 8.82 -0.60 -0.54
C PHE A 147 8.02 0.32 0.40
N ALA A 148 7.25 1.26 -0.16
CA ALA A 148 6.41 2.19 0.60
C ALA A 148 5.36 1.47 1.44
N LEU A 149 4.69 0.45 0.90
CA LEU A 149 3.70 -0.35 1.63
C LEU A 149 4.35 -1.13 2.79
N VAL A 150 5.50 -1.75 2.53
CA VAL A 150 6.23 -2.50 3.55
C VAL A 150 6.60 -1.58 4.71
N ILE A 151 7.30 -0.47 4.46
CA ILE A 151 7.71 0.43 5.54
C ILE A 151 6.51 1.04 6.27
N HIS A 152 5.42 1.35 5.55
CA HIS A 152 4.18 1.90 6.11
C HIS A 152 3.56 0.95 7.15
N GLU A 153 3.39 -0.31 6.78
CA GLU A 153 2.80 -1.31 7.67
C GLU A 153 3.72 -1.70 8.82
N TYR A 154 5.04 -1.78 8.55
CA TYR A 154 6.01 -1.96 9.63
C TYR A 154 5.98 -0.79 10.62
N SER A 155 5.78 0.45 10.16
CA SER A 155 5.67 1.61 11.03
C SER A 155 4.45 1.53 11.96
N HIS A 156 3.28 1.14 11.44
CA HIS A 156 2.11 0.85 12.28
C HIS A 156 2.41 -0.25 13.29
N GLY A 157 3.05 -1.34 12.85
CA GLY A 157 3.45 -2.43 13.75
C GLY A 157 4.39 -1.97 14.87
N ILE A 158 5.41 -1.17 14.54
CA ILE A 158 6.41 -0.66 15.49
C ILE A 158 5.72 0.22 16.52
N GLN A 159 4.82 1.09 16.08
CA GLN A 159 4.09 1.98 16.97
C GLN A 159 3.08 1.25 17.84
N ALA A 160 2.43 0.21 17.34
CA ALA A 160 1.61 -0.68 18.17
C ALA A 160 2.46 -1.32 19.28
N ARG A 161 3.63 -1.88 18.96
CA ARG A 161 4.54 -2.49 19.96
C ARG A 161 5.10 -1.47 20.96
N ALA A 162 5.41 -0.25 20.52
CA ALA A 162 5.90 0.84 21.39
C ALA A 162 4.87 1.27 22.46
N HIS A 163 3.59 1.08 22.16
CA HIS A 163 2.46 1.29 23.06
C HIS A 163 2.03 0.02 23.81
N GLY A 164 2.74 -1.10 23.63
CA GLY A 164 2.49 -2.35 24.34
C GLY A 164 1.42 -3.23 23.72
N MET A 165 0.95 -2.90 22.52
CA MET A 165 -0.07 -3.65 21.79
C MET A 165 0.58 -4.83 21.05
N ARG A 166 -0.20 -5.88 20.80
CA ARG A 166 0.23 -7.08 20.08
C ARG A 166 -0.09 -6.94 18.59
N VAL A 167 0.88 -7.32 17.76
CA VAL A 167 0.71 -7.43 16.30
C VAL A 167 0.62 -8.91 15.95
N SER A 168 -0.51 -9.33 15.39
CA SER A 168 -0.86 -10.75 15.25
C SER A 168 -0.28 -11.40 13.99
N SER A 169 -0.22 -10.64 12.89
CA SER A 169 0.32 -11.09 11.61
C SER A 169 0.70 -9.90 10.74
N PHE A 170 1.62 -10.14 9.79
CA PHE A 170 1.82 -9.28 8.64
C PHE A 170 1.32 -9.99 7.41
N GLY A 171 0.88 -9.25 6.40
CA GLY A 171 0.58 -9.83 5.12
C GLY A 171 0.65 -8.85 3.96
N LEU A 172 0.60 -9.42 2.76
CA LEU A 172 0.62 -8.73 1.49
C LEU A 172 -0.64 -9.09 0.70
N LEU A 173 -1.32 -8.09 0.16
CA LEU A 173 -2.46 -8.20 -0.73
C LEU A 173 -1.98 -8.05 -2.17
N LEU A 174 -2.21 -9.08 -2.99
CA LEU A 174 -1.79 -9.16 -4.38
C LEU A 174 -3.00 -9.32 -5.29
N ALA A 175 -3.14 -8.50 -6.34
CA ALA A 175 -3.98 -8.84 -7.49
C ALA A 175 -3.08 -9.30 -8.62
N GLY A 176 -3.15 -10.59 -8.93
CA GLY A 176 -2.23 -11.18 -9.88
C GLY A 176 -0.77 -11.02 -9.41
N PRO A 177 0.15 -10.55 -10.26
CA PRO A 177 1.54 -10.29 -9.89
C PRO A 177 1.74 -8.93 -9.19
N VAL A 178 0.72 -8.07 -9.15
CA VAL A 178 0.85 -6.70 -8.64
C VAL A 178 0.42 -6.64 -7.17
N PRO A 179 1.28 -6.17 -6.27
CA PRO A 179 0.92 -5.94 -4.88
C PRO A 179 0.03 -4.70 -4.80
N ILE A 180 -1.20 -4.89 -4.32
CA ILE A 180 -2.18 -3.82 -4.13
C ILE A 180 -2.02 -3.18 -2.74
N GLY A 181 -1.55 -3.95 -1.76
CA GLY A 181 -1.45 -3.48 -0.39
C GLY A 181 -0.59 -4.40 0.47
N ALA A 182 -0.21 -3.91 1.63
CA ALA A 182 0.28 -4.71 2.74
C ALA A 182 -0.62 -4.45 3.94
N PHE A 183 -0.61 -5.32 4.94
CA PHE A 183 -1.25 -5.07 6.22
C PHE A 183 -0.40 -5.61 7.36
N ALA A 184 -0.28 -4.83 8.42
CA ALA A 184 -0.01 -5.34 9.76
C ALA A 184 -1.35 -5.41 10.49
N GLU A 185 -1.70 -6.55 11.07
CA GLU A 185 -2.92 -6.69 11.88
C GLU A 185 -2.58 -6.49 13.38
N PRO A 186 -2.60 -5.26 13.91
CA PRO A 186 -2.66 -5.05 15.35
C PRO A 186 -3.98 -5.60 15.88
N GLN A 187 -3.98 -6.07 17.13
CA GLN A 187 -5.18 -6.59 17.75
C GLN A 187 -6.23 -5.48 17.93
N MET A 188 -7.29 -5.52 17.13
CA MET A 188 -8.31 -4.46 17.07
C MET A 188 -8.92 -4.13 18.45
N HIS A 189 -9.10 -5.13 19.31
CA HIS A 189 -9.62 -4.94 20.66
C HIS A 189 -8.69 -4.11 21.56
N GLU A 190 -7.37 -4.24 21.38
CA GLU A 190 -6.38 -3.44 22.10
C GLU A 190 -6.34 -2.01 21.55
N MET A 191 -6.51 -1.83 20.23
CA MET A 191 -6.59 -0.50 19.59
C MET A 191 -7.78 0.32 20.10
N ILE A 192 -8.95 -0.30 20.22
CA ILE A 192 -10.17 0.39 20.64
C ILE A 192 -10.09 0.83 22.11
N ARG A 193 -9.42 0.03 22.95
CA ARG A 193 -9.21 0.36 24.37
C ARG A 193 -8.09 1.37 24.61
N ALA A 194 -7.23 1.61 23.62
CA ALA A 194 -6.10 2.51 23.76
C ALA A 194 -6.55 4.00 23.87
N PRO A 195 -5.83 4.82 24.67
CA PRO A 195 -6.09 6.25 24.76
C PRO A 195 -6.02 6.95 23.39
N ARG A 196 -6.79 8.03 23.22
CA ARG A 196 -6.89 8.78 21.95
C ARG A 196 -5.53 9.15 21.37
N ARG A 197 -4.59 9.59 22.19
CA ARG A 197 -3.27 10.03 21.73
C ARG A 197 -2.41 8.86 21.23
N GLU A 198 -2.52 7.69 21.84
CA GLU A 198 -1.79 6.49 21.37
C GLU A 198 -2.34 6.02 20.02
N ARG A 199 -3.67 6.06 19.86
CA ARG A 199 -4.32 5.80 18.57
C ARG A 199 -3.88 6.80 17.50
N MET A 200 -3.82 8.10 17.82
CA MET A 200 -3.32 9.11 16.89
C MET A 200 -1.88 8.85 16.46
N ARG A 201 -1.00 8.48 17.41
CA ARG A 201 0.39 8.13 17.10
C ARG A 201 0.52 6.89 16.24
N LEU A 202 -0.38 5.91 16.41
CA LEU A 202 -0.45 4.73 15.57
C LEU A 202 -0.86 5.13 14.14
N TYR A 203 -2.00 5.81 13.97
CA TYR A 203 -2.47 6.21 12.64
C TYR A 203 -1.52 7.16 11.90
N ALA A 204 -0.82 8.04 12.61
CA ALA A 204 0.15 8.96 12.00
C ALA A 204 1.46 8.27 11.56
N ALA A 205 1.79 7.10 12.12
CA ALA A 205 3.07 6.43 11.90
C ALA A 205 3.28 5.98 10.44
N GLY A 206 2.23 5.44 9.81
CA GLY A 206 2.31 4.96 8.43
C GLY A 206 2.58 6.08 7.42
N PRO A 207 1.77 7.15 7.38
CA PRO A 207 2.03 8.26 6.47
C PRO A 207 3.36 8.97 6.75
N SER A 208 3.73 9.14 8.03
CA SER A 208 4.96 9.84 8.40
C SER A 208 6.22 9.12 7.91
N ILE A 209 6.30 7.79 8.01
CA ILE A 209 7.48 7.05 7.54
C ILE A 209 7.66 7.17 6.03
N ASN A 210 6.56 7.19 5.26
CA ASN A 210 6.61 7.37 3.81
C ASN A 210 7.05 8.79 3.43
N ILE A 211 6.58 9.80 4.15
CA ILE A 211 7.00 11.19 3.97
C ILE A 211 8.50 11.32 4.26
N ILE A 212 8.96 10.78 5.40
CA ILE A 212 10.37 10.81 5.80
C ILE A 212 11.24 10.07 4.78
N ALA A 213 10.85 8.86 4.37
CA ALA A 213 11.58 8.08 3.37
C ALA A 213 11.68 8.84 2.04
N THR A 214 10.59 9.48 1.60
CA THR A 214 10.60 10.34 0.40
C THR A 214 11.63 11.45 0.52
N TYR A 215 11.64 12.22 1.62
CA TYR A 215 12.61 13.30 1.79
C TYR A 215 14.05 12.80 1.89
N VAL A 216 14.29 11.69 2.58
CA VAL A 216 15.62 11.08 2.67
C VAL A 216 16.12 10.68 1.28
N ILE A 217 15.28 10.01 0.48
CA ILE A 217 15.64 9.61 -0.89
C ILE A 217 15.87 10.84 -1.76
N LEU A 218 15.03 11.88 -1.67
CA LEU A 218 15.21 13.12 -2.43
C LEU A 218 16.53 13.83 -2.08
N ILE A 219 16.89 13.88 -0.79
CA ILE A 219 18.17 14.47 -0.35
C ILE A 219 19.35 13.64 -0.87
N LEU A 220 19.27 12.31 -0.78
CA LEU A 220 20.31 11.42 -1.30
C LEU A 220 20.47 11.57 -2.81
N LEU A 221 19.37 11.56 -3.57
CA LEU A 221 19.38 11.75 -5.01
C LEU A 221 19.96 13.12 -5.37
N SER A 222 19.53 14.19 -4.69
CA SER A 222 20.08 15.54 -4.87
C SER A 222 21.59 15.56 -4.63
N ALA A 223 22.07 15.01 -3.51
CA ALA A 223 23.49 14.95 -3.20
C ALA A 223 24.31 14.18 -4.26
N THR A 224 23.79 13.05 -4.75
CA THR A 224 24.46 12.26 -5.79
C THR A 224 24.41 12.92 -7.17
N ALA A 225 23.32 13.64 -7.49
CA ALA A 225 23.18 14.36 -8.75
C ALA A 225 24.15 15.53 -8.82
N THR A 226 24.33 16.30 -7.74
CA THR A 226 25.31 17.39 -7.68
C THR A 226 26.76 16.87 -7.78
N GLY A 227 27.02 15.65 -7.31
CA GLY A 227 28.31 14.97 -7.48
C GLY A 227 28.62 14.52 -8.92
N LEU A 228 27.61 14.41 -9.79
CA LEU A 228 27.74 14.12 -11.22
C LEU A 228 27.88 15.38 -12.09
N VAL A 229 27.74 16.59 -11.51
CA VAL A 229 28.01 17.88 -12.18
C VAL A 229 29.50 18.26 -12.03
N ALA A 230 30.39 17.28 -12.17
CA ALA A 230 31.83 17.51 -12.24
C ALA A 230 32.25 17.72 -13.70
N GLY A 231 32.33 19.00 -14.11
CA GLY A 231 33.19 19.51 -15.17
C GLY A 231 32.69 19.36 -16.61
N ASN A 232 32.13 20.44 -17.15
CA ASN A 232 32.46 20.90 -18.50
C ASN A 232 33.21 22.22 -18.38
#